data_AF-A0AAE0NB47-F1
#
_entry.id   AF-A0AAE0NB47-F1
#
_cell.length_a   1.000
_cell.length_b   1.000
_cell.length_c   1.000
_cell.angle_alpha   90.00
_cell.angle_beta   90.00
_cell.angle_gamma   90.00
#
_symmetry.space_group_name_H-M   'P 1'
#
loop_
_entity.id
_entity.type
_entity.pdbx_description
1 polymer ?
#
loop_
_entity_poly.entity_id
_entity_poly.type
_entity_poly.pdbx_seq_one_letter_code
_entity_poly.pdbx_strand_id
1 'polypeptide(L)'
;MSVAAPSTFNAEEADNLADIEKQFAVKAVQHMQTYWTILERVRGSTLRLTKMDDEIYEHLKKDFPEFDPAATIDEDEMKSEKGKVRWRNFMMAYEKKVDSYNFGTMLRINPTFEYGEPETIFVPRIQFYAVEIARNKAGLNDWIYEQAQKEKEEASKKASEP
;
A
#
# COMPACT_ATOMS: atom_id res chain seq x y z
N MET A 1 30.74 -6.49 17.54
CA MET A 1 29.90 -6.83 18.71
C MET A 1 28.61 -7.43 18.19
N SER A 2 28.48 -8.76 18.29
CA SER A 2 27.28 -9.50 17.86
C SER A 2 26.13 -9.21 18.81
N VAL A 3 24.95 -8.85 18.28
CA VAL A 3 23.73 -8.71 19.08
C VAL A 3 23.08 -10.09 19.16
N ALA A 4 23.03 -10.64 20.38
CA ALA A 4 22.34 -11.88 20.69
C ALA A 4 20.82 -11.70 20.53
N ALA A 5 20.14 -12.75 20.04
CA ALA A 5 18.69 -12.81 19.99
C ALA A 5 18.10 -12.86 21.41
N PRO A 6 17.01 -12.14 21.74
CA PRO A 6 16.40 -12.24 23.05
C PRO A 6 15.65 -13.57 23.18
N SER A 7 15.94 -14.27 24.28
CA SER A 7 15.31 -15.52 24.70
C SER A 7 14.39 -15.23 25.89
N THR A 8 13.19 -14.71 25.65
CA THR A 8 12.10 -14.65 26.65
C THR A 8 10.77 -14.55 25.91
N PHE A 9 9.99 -15.64 25.91
CA PHE A 9 8.59 -15.61 25.52
C PHE A 9 7.79 -15.56 26.84
N ASN A 10 7.16 -14.44 27.18
CA ASN A 10 6.31 -14.32 28.37
C ASN A 10 4.84 -14.46 27.99
N ALA A 11 4.10 -15.34 28.67
CA ALA A 11 2.68 -15.58 28.41
C ALA A 11 1.77 -14.36 28.74
N GLU A 12 2.24 -13.43 29.57
CA GLU A 12 1.57 -12.15 29.84
C GLU A 12 1.71 -11.12 28.70
N GLU A 13 2.58 -11.38 27.71
CA GLU A 13 2.67 -10.57 26.50
C GLU A 13 1.56 -10.91 25.49
N ALA A 14 0.77 -11.96 25.70
CA ALA A 14 -0.32 -12.32 24.78
C ALA A 14 -1.42 -11.25 24.72
N ASP A 15 -1.76 -10.61 25.85
CA ASP A 15 -2.73 -9.51 25.91
C ASP A 15 -2.15 -8.25 25.23
N ASN A 16 -0.85 -7.99 25.46
CA ASN A 16 -0.11 -6.94 24.77
C ASN A 16 -0.02 -7.20 23.26
N LEU A 17 0.18 -8.45 22.81
CA LEU A 17 0.27 -8.82 21.40
C LEU A 17 -1.08 -8.60 20.71
N ALA A 18 -2.19 -9.02 21.32
CA ALA A 18 -3.52 -8.80 20.78
C ALA A 18 -3.86 -7.29 20.68
N ASP A 19 -3.52 -6.49 21.70
CA ASP A 19 -3.72 -5.04 21.62
C ASP A 19 -2.75 -4.37 20.64
N ILE A 20 -1.51 -4.83 20.53
CA ILE A 20 -0.55 -4.38 19.52
C ILE A 20 -1.10 -4.67 18.11
N GLU A 21 -1.59 -5.89 17.85
CA GLU A 21 -2.21 -6.29 16.58
C GLU A 21 -3.44 -5.44 16.25
N LYS A 22 -4.32 -5.16 17.24
CA LYS A 22 -5.45 -4.23 17.05
C LYS A 22 -4.96 -2.83 16.68
N GLN A 23 -3.94 -2.30 17.38
CA GLN A 23 -3.40 -0.97 17.07
C GLN A 23 -2.76 -0.93 15.67
N PHE A 24 -2.11 -2.02 15.25
CA PHE A 24 -1.60 -2.15 13.89
C PHE A 24 -2.72 -2.15 12.86
N ALA A 25 -3.78 -2.93 13.09
CA ALA A 25 -4.95 -2.97 12.21
C ALA A 25 -5.61 -1.59 12.09
N VAL A 26 -5.82 -0.88 13.20
CA VAL A 26 -6.37 0.49 13.21
C VAL A 26 -5.53 1.43 12.35
N LYS A 27 -4.20 1.42 12.50
CA LYS A 27 -3.32 2.27 11.70
C LYS A 27 -3.31 1.89 10.22
N ALA A 28 -3.39 0.61 9.89
CA ALA A 28 -3.45 0.14 8.51
C ALA A 28 -4.76 0.59 7.83
N VAL A 29 -5.89 0.47 8.52
CA VAL A 29 -7.21 0.97 8.06
C VAL A 29 -7.21 2.49 7.93
N GLN A 30 -6.63 3.22 8.89
CA GLN A 30 -6.53 4.67 8.81
C GLN A 30 -5.68 5.12 7.62
N HIS A 31 -4.55 4.44 7.35
CA HIS A 31 -3.73 4.67 6.17
C HIS A 31 -4.53 4.43 4.88
N MET A 32 -5.24 3.30 4.80
CA MET A 32 -6.10 2.93 3.67
C MET A 32 -7.14 4.03 3.39
N GLN A 33 -7.91 4.43 4.40
CA GLN A 33 -8.94 5.47 4.29
C GLN A 33 -8.33 6.81 3.87
N THR A 34 -7.20 7.19 4.49
CA THR A 34 -6.52 8.45 4.16
C THR A 34 -6.10 8.46 2.70
N TYR A 35 -5.50 7.37 2.22
CA TYR A 35 -5.07 7.25 0.83
C TYR A 35 -6.26 7.31 -0.14
N TRP A 36 -7.33 6.58 0.15
CA TRP A 36 -8.55 6.60 -0.66
C TRP A 36 -9.17 8.00 -0.75
N THR A 37 -9.34 8.68 0.39
CA THR A 37 -9.84 10.06 0.43
C THR A 37 -8.97 11.04 -0.35
N ILE A 38 -7.66 10.81 -0.42
CA ILE A 38 -6.78 11.61 -1.28
C ILE A 38 -7.12 11.36 -2.75
N LEU A 39 -7.23 10.10 -3.17
CA LEU A 39 -7.56 9.74 -4.56
C LEU A 39 -8.94 10.22 -5.00
N GLU A 40 -9.93 10.26 -4.12
CA GLU A 40 -11.25 10.84 -4.41
C GLU A 40 -11.17 12.35 -4.70
N ARG A 41 -10.16 13.04 -4.16
CA ARG A 41 -10.01 14.51 -4.23
C ARG A 41 -9.03 14.98 -5.29
N VAL A 42 -8.01 14.19 -5.59
CA VAL A 42 -6.97 14.50 -6.57
C VAL A 42 -6.67 13.29 -7.44
N ARG A 43 -6.37 13.53 -8.73
CA ARG A 43 -5.94 12.46 -9.64
C ARG A 43 -4.66 11.79 -9.13
N GLY A 44 -4.65 10.46 -9.08
CA GLY A 44 -3.48 9.67 -8.67
C GLY A 44 -2.23 10.00 -9.48
N SER A 45 -2.38 10.25 -10.78
CA SER A 45 -1.30 10.68 -11.69
C SER A 45 -0.58 11.97 -11.30
N THR A 46 -1.17 12.79 -10.44
CA THR A 46 -0.58 14.02 -9.92
C THR A 46 -0.03 13.88 -8.50
N LEU A 47 -0.29 12.75 -7.85
CA LEU A 47 0.05 12.53 -6.45
C LEU A 47 1.53 12.12 -6.31
N ARG A 48 2.19 12.69 -5.29
CA ARG A 48 3.49 12.23 -4.80
C ARG A 48 3.31 11.57 -3.44
N LEU A 49 3.67 10.29 -3.33
CA LEU A 49 3.53 9.52 -2.09
C LEU A 49 4.69 9.75 -1.12
N THR A 50 5.89 9.95 -1.68
CA THR A 50 7.10 10.29 -0.93
C THR A 50 8.02 11.18 -1.77
N LYS A 51 9.06 11.73 -1.13
CA LYS A 51 10.12 12.50 -1.81
C LYS A 51 10.97 11.62 -2.73
N MET A 52 10.86 10.30 -2.60
CA MET A 52 11.66 9.30 -3.29
C MET A 52 10.90 8.55 -4.40
N ASP A 53 9.74 9.05 -4.84
CA ASP A 53 8.89 8.31 -5.78
C ASP A 53 9.62 7.85 -7.04
N ASP A 54 10.46 8.72 -7.61
CA ASP A 54 11.21 8.42 -8.82
C ASP A 54 12.30 7.36 -8.57
N GLU A 55 12.99 7.39 -7.42
CA GLU A 55 13.97 6.35 -7.04
C GLU A 55 13.29 5.00 -6.83
N ILE A 56 12.15 4.99 -6.13
CA ILE A 56 11.38 3.78 -5.84
C ILE A 56 10.86 3.15 -7.13
N TYR A 57 10.31 3.97 -8.03
CA TYR A 57 9.79 3.51 -9.31
C TYR A 57 10.88 2.91 -10.20
N GLU A 58 12.03 3.57 -10.32
CA GLU A 58 13.14 3.05 -11.14
C GLU A 58 13.77 1.80 -10.53
N HIS A 59 13.87 1.72 -9.20
CA HIS A 59 14.31 0.50 -8.52
C HIS A 59 13.32 -0.66 -8.77
N LEU A 60 12.01 -0.41 -8.70
CA LEU A 60 11.00 -1.43 -8.98
C LEU A 60 11.15 -1.98 -10.39
N LYS A 61 11.28 -1.10 -11.40
CA LYS A 61 11.46 -1.52 -12.81
C LYS A 61 12.75 -2.30 -13.04
N LYS A 62 13.81 -1.97 -12.30
CA LYS A 62 15.11 -2.66 -12.40
C LYS A 62 15.04 -4.05 -11.77
N ASP A 63 14.49 -4.15 -10.57
CA ASP A 63 14.52 -5.40 -9.78
C ASP A 63 13.34 -6.32 -10.10
N PHE A 64 12.26 -5.78 -10.66
CA PHE A 64 11.05 -6.48 -11.11
C PHE A 64 10.65 -5.99 -12.52
N PRO A 65 11.48 -6.22 -13.55
CA PRO A 65 11.16 -5.80 -14.93
C PRO A 65 9.90 -6.45 -15.49
N GLU A 66 9.48 -7.59 -14.93
CA GLU A 66 8.24 -8.28 -15.27
C GLU A 66 6.99 -7.69 -14.60
N PHE A 67 7.15 -6.76 -13.66
CA PHE A 67 6.02 -6.21 -12.90
C PHE A 67 5.14 -5.32 -13.79
N ASP A 68 3.87 -5.71 -13.93
CA ASP A 68 2.84 -4.91 -14.59
C ASP A 68 1.91 -4.27 -13.55
N PRO A 69 1.89 -2.92 -13.41
CA PRO A 69 1.04 -2.24 -12.44
C PRO A 69 -0.47 -2.38 -12.74
N ALA A 70 -0.86 -2.75 -13.95
CA ALA A 70 -2.25 -2.99 -14.36
C ALA A 70 -2.74 -4.41 -14.06
N ALA A 71 -1.82 -5.36 -13.90
CA ALA A 71 -2.16 -6.75 -13.59
C ALA A 71 -2.65 -6.91 -12.16
N THR A 72 -3.45 -7.95 -11.94
CA THR A 72 -3.76 -8.42 -10.59
C THR A 72 -2.50 -9.01 -9.97
N ILE A 73 -2.12 -8.54 -8.80
CA ILE A 73 -0.98 -9.06 -8.03
C ILE A 73 -1.27 -10.49 -7.60
N ASP A 74 -0.34 -11.39 -7.91
CA ASP A 74 -0.33 -12.75 -7.39
C ASP A 74 0.32 -12.78 -5.99
N GLU A 75 -0.50 -12.97 -4.96
CA GLU A 75 -0.03 -13.03 -3.58
C GLU A 75 0.85 -14.27 -3.32
N ASP A 76 0.59 -15.39 -4.01
CA ASP A 76 1.37 -16.62 -3.87
C ASP A 76 2.76 -16.44 -4.48
N GLU A 77 2.88 -15.72 -5.61
CA GLU A 77 4.18 -15.35 -6.16
C GLU A 77 4.99 -14.48 -5.19
N MET A 78 4.36 -13.46 -4.58
CA MET A 78 5.01 -12.62 -3.58
C MET A 78 5.47 -13.42 -2.35
N LYS A 79 4.67 -14.40 -1.92
CA LYS A 79 4.93 -15.28 -0.77
C LYS A 79 5.84 -16.46 -1.09
N SER A 80 6.14 -16.72 -2.36
CA SER A 80 7.10 -17.74 -2.77
C SER A 80 8.49 -17.48 -2.20
N GLU A 81 9.33 -18.51 -2.09
CA GLU A 81 10.69 -18.35 -1.55
C GLU A 81 11.51 -17.33 -2.35
N LYS A 82 11.38 -17.34 -3.68
CA LYS A 82 12.02 -16.35 -4.56
C LYS A 82 11.44 -14.95 -4.36
N GLY A 83 10.11 -14.84 -4.28
CA GLY A 83 9.40 -13.58 -4.07
C GLY A 83 9.79 -12.90 -2.76
N LYS A 84 9.76 -13.66 -1.66
CA LYS A 84 10.19 -13.19 -0.33
C LYS A 84 11.61 -12.65 -0.33
N VAL A 85 12.57 -13.37 -0.93
CA VAL A 85 13.97 -12.92 -0.98
C VAL A 85 14.12 -11.64 -1.79
N ARG A 86 13.48 -11.53 -2.96
CA ARG A 86 13.52 -10.33 -3.81
C ARG A 86 12.91 -9.13 -3.10
N TRP A 87 11.70 -9.28 -2.58
CA TRP A 87 11.02 -8.20 -1.86
C TRP A 87 11.79 -7.79 -0.60
N ARG A 88 12.37 -8.75 0.13
CA ARG A 88 13.24 -8.42 1.27
C ARG A 88 14.43 -7.57 0.86
N ASN A 89 15.14 -7.95 -0.21
CA ASN A 89 16.29 -7.19 -0.70
C ASN A 89 15.87 -5.78 -1.13
N PHE A 90 14.75 -5.66 -1.85
CA PHE A 90 14.16 -4.37 -2.23
C PHE A 90 13.86 -3.50 -1.00
N MET A 91 13.18 -4.06 0.00
CA MET A 91 12.82 -3.36 1.24
C MET A 91 14.04 -2.86 2.01
N MET A 92 15.10 -3.67 2.12
CA MET A 92 16.30 -3.32 2.88
C MET A 92 17.04 -2.11 2.30
N ALA A 93 16.90 -1.82 1.00
CA ALA A 93 17.46 -0.61 0.40
C ALA A 93 16.87 0.70 0.99
N TYR A 94 15.71 0.61 1.65
CA TYR A 94 14.96 1.75 2.18
C TYR A 94 14.89 1.79 3.71
N GLU A 95 15.49 0.82 4.42
CA GLU A 95 15.45 0.73 5.89
C GLU A 95 15.82 2.05 6.59
N LYS A 96 16.82 2.76 6.05
CA LYS A 96 17.32 4.03 6.61
C LYS A 96 16.87 5.27 5.85
N LYS A 97 16.07 5.09 4.79
CA LYS A 97 15.65 6.17 3.89
C LYS A 97 14.17 6.50 4.00
N VAL A 98 13.35 5.50 4.33
CA VAL A 98 11.90 5.63 4.44
C VAL A 98 11.49 5.31 5.87
N ASP A 99 10.90 6.31 6.54
CA ASP A 99 10.40 6.13 7.89
C ASP A 99 9.32 5.05 7.95
N SER A 100 9.54 4.10 8.86
CA SER A 100 8.67 2.93 9.02
C SER A 100 8.43 2.18 7.70
N TYR A 101 9.48 1.98 6.90
CA TYR A 101 9.43 1.25 5.62
C TYR A 101 8.71 -0.11 5.69
N ASN A 102 8.80 -0.78 6.84
CA ASN A 102 8.21 -2.09 7.15
C ASN A 102 6.84 -2.00 7.84
N PHE A 103 6.29 -0.81 8.05
CA PHE A 103 4.95 -0.64 8.62
C PHE A 103 3.91 -1.29 7.71
N GLY A 104 3.00 -2.08 8.28
CA GLY A 104 2.01 -2.80 7.52
C GLY A 104 0.87 -1.92 7.01
N THR A 105 0.56 -2.05 5.73
CA THR A 105 -0.41 -1.25 4.98
C THR A 105 -1.31 -2.16 4.15
N MET A 106 -2.50 -1.67 3.79
CA MET A 106 -3.45 -2.37 2.94
C MET A 106 -3.28 -1.94 1.48
N LEU A 107 -3.09 -2.91 0.59
CA LEU A 107 -2.87 -2.71 -0.85
C LEU A 107 -3.93 -3.46 -1.65
N ARG A 108 -4.51 -2.79 -2.64
CA ARG A 108 -5.44 -3.43 -3.58
C ARG A 108 -4.67 -4.35 -4.53
N ILE A 109 -5.15 -5.57 -4.74
CA ILE A 109 -4.49 -6.53 -5.64
C ILE A 109 -4.59 -6.10 -7.10
N ASN A 110 -5.63 -5.36 -7.48
CA ASN A 110 -5.81 -4.81 -8.82
C ASN A 110 -6.14 -3.30 -8.73
N PRO A 111 -5.58 -2.44 -9.60
CA PRO A 111 -5.88 -1.01 -9.58
C PRO A 111 -7.35 -0.66 -9.89
N THR A 112 -8.10 -1.56 -10.53
CA THR A 112 -9.50 -1.34 -10.93
C THR A 112 -10.51 -1.69 -9.84
N PHE A 113 -10.06 -2.28 -8.72
CA PHE A 113 -10.93 -2.68 -7.63
C PHE A 113 -11.08 -1.58 -6.58
N GLU A 114 -12.19 -1.59 -5.86
CA GLU A 114 -12.31 -0.90 -4.57
C GLU A 114 -11.65 -1.75 -3.47
N TYR A 115 -11.53 -1.20 -2.27
CA TYR A 115 -11.08 -1.97 -1.12
C TYR A 115 -12.16 -2.96 -0.68
N GLY A 116 -11.90 -4.25 -0.86
CA GLY A 116 -12.72 -5.37 -0.35
C GLY A 116 -11.84 -6.45 0.30
N GLU A 117 -12.47 -7.38 1.02
CA GLU A 117 -11.77 -8.45 1.74
C GLU A 117 -10.93 -9.35 0.80
N PRO A 118 -11.47 -9.88 -0.32
CA PRO A 118 -10.65 -10.64 -1.27
C PRO A 118 -9.80 -9.77 -2.20
N GLU A 119 -10.10 -8.47 -2.34
CA GLU A 119 -9.39 -7.54 -3.22
C GLU A 119 -8.18 -6.86 -2.56
N THR A 120 -7.93 -7.11 -1.28
CA THR A 120 -6.93 -6.40 -0.50
C THR A 120 -5.96 -7.35 0.18
N ILE A 121 -4.66 -7.04 0.09
CA ILE A 121 -3.59 -7.75 0.77
C ILE A 121 -2.85 -6.83 1.75
N PHE A 122 -2.20 -7.45 2.74
CA PHE A 122 -1.38 -6.73 3.71
C PHE A 122 0.08 -6.74 3.28
N VAL A 123 0.66 -5.54 3.10
CA VAL A 123 2.04 -5.37 2.64
C VAL A 123 2.76 -4.29 3.46
N PRO A 124 4.07 -4.43 3.71
CA PRO A 124 4.94 -3.33 4.08
C PRO A 124 4.75 -2.05 3.26
N ARG A 125 4.84 -0.90 3.93
CA ARG A 125 4.68 0.44 3.35
C ARG A 125 5.53 0.65 2.09
N ILE A 126 6.76 0.15 2.07
CA ILE A 126 7.62 0.33 0.90
C ILE A 126 7.16 -0.49 -0.31
N GLN A 127 6.53 -1.64 -0.11
CA GLN A 127 5.89 -2.41 -1.18
C GLN A 127 4.65 -1.67 -1.67
N PHE A 128 3.84 -1.13 -0.76
CA PHE A 128 2.73 -0.25 -1.10
C PHE A 128 3.19 0.93 -1.96
N TYR A 129 4.26 1.64 -1.56
CA TYR A 129 4.81 2.72 -2.37
C TYR A 129 5.25 2.24 -3.74
N ALA A 130 6.01 1.16 -3.83
CA ALA A 130 6.46 0.64 -5.12
C ALA A 130 5.28 0.42 -6.09
N VAL A 131 4.25 -0.28 -5.63
CA VAL A 131 3.07 -0.60 -6.43
C VAL A 131 2.24 0.64 -6.75
N GLU A 132 1.87 1.44 -5.75
CA GLU A 132 0.97 2.58 -5.93
C GLU A 132 1.63 3.75 -6.67
N ILE A 133 2.95 3.95 -6.54
CA ILE A 133 3.68 4.91 -7.39
C ILE A 133 3.60 4.48 -8.85
N ALA A 134 3.83 3.19 -9.14
CA ALA A 134 3.76 2.67 -10.50
C ALA A 134 2.35 2.83 -11.10
N ARG A 135 1.30 2.53 -10.31
CA ARG A 135 -0.10 2.73 -10.71
C ARG A 135 -0.45 4.19 -10.93
N ASN A 136 -0.05 5.06 -10.02
CA ASN A 136 -0.28 6.50 -10.12
C ASN A 136 0.40 7.08 -11.37
N LYS A 137 1.68 6.78 -11.59
CA LYS A 137 2.41 7.23 -12.79
C LYS A 137 1.78 6.72 -14.10
N ALA A 138 1.15 5.55 -14.07
CA ALA A 138 0.43 4.99 -15.21
C ALA A 138 -1.02 5.49 -15.34
N GLY A 139 -1.50 6.36 -14.44
CA GLY A 139 -2.87 6.88 -14.43
C GLY A 139 -3.94 5.85 -14.03
N LEU A 140 -3.54 4.68 -13.51
CA LEU A 140 -4.43 3.56 -13.24
C LEU A 140 -5.35 3.79 -12.04
N ASN A 141 -5.08 4.83 -11.24
CA ASN A 141 -5.89 5.22 -10.08
C ASN A 141 -6.77 6.45 -10.36
N ASP A 142 -6.71 7.05 -11.56
CA ASP A 142 -7.43 8.28 -11.85
C ASP A 142 -8.96 8.07 -11.93
N TRP A 143 -9.41 6.84 -12.20
CA TRP A 143 -10.83 6.49 -12.21
C TRP A 143 -11.51 6.75 -10.85
N ILE A 144 -10.77 6.64 -9.74
CA ILE A 144 -11.31 6.87 -8.39
C ILE A 144 -11.71 8.34 -8.25
N TYR A 145 -10.84 9.24 -8.71
CA TYR A 145 -11.14 10.67 -8.76
C TYR A 145 -12.36 10.94 -9.66
N GLU A 146 -12.36 10.37 -10.87
CA GLU A 146 -13.42 10.58 -11.86
C GLU A 146 -14.78 10.12 -11.35
N GLN A 147 -14.83 8.93 -10.74
CA GLN A 147 -16.04 8.39 -10.13
C GLN A 147 -16.50 9.27 -8.97
N ALA A 148 -15.61 9.65 -8.04
CA ALA A 148 -15.98 10.48 -6.91
C ALA A 148 -16.51 11.87 -7.32
N GLN A 149 -15.92 12.50 -8.35
CA GLN A 149 -16.44 13.77 -8.87
C GLN A 149 -17.82 13.59 -9.52
N LYS A 150 -18.02 12.51 -10.29
CA LYS A 150 -19.30 12.21 -10.91
C LYS A 150 -20.41 11.98 -9.87
N GLU A 151 -20.14 11.19 -8.84
CA GLU A 151 -21.08 10.92 -7.75
C GLU A 151 -21.44 12.20 -6.99
N LYS A 152 -20.47 13.08 -6.76
CA LYS A 152 -20.69 14.39 -6.13
C LYS A 152 -21.58 15.30 -6.98
N GLU A 153 -21.37 15.34 -8.29
CA GLU A 153 -22.22 16.09 -9.21
C GLU A 153 -23.65 15.54 -9.25
N GLU A 154 -23.81 14.22 -9.28
CA GLU A 154 -25.12 13.56 -9.24
C GLU A 154 -25.86 13.83 -7.92
N ALA A 155 -25.15 13.77 -6.79
CA ALA A 155 -25.70 14.10 -5.48
C ALA A 155 -26.14 15.58 -5.41
N SER A 156 -25.34 16.50 -5.97
CA SER A 156 -25.69 17.92 -6.03
C SER A 156 -26.93 18.17 -6.89
N LYS A 157 -27.11 17.44 -8.00
CA LYS A 157 -28.28 17.56 -8.87
C LYS A 157 -29.54 17.09 -8.14
N LYS A 158 -29.51 15.91 -7.51
CA LYS A 158 -30.63 15.36 -6.73
C LYS A 158 -31.04 16.26 -5.57
N ALA A 159 -30.07 16.90 -4.90
CA ALA A 159 -30.36 17.82 -3.79
C ALA A 159 -30.96 19.17 -4.25
N SER A 160 -30.84 19.50 -5.54
CA SER A 160 -31.38 20.73 -6.13
C SER A 160 -32.73 20.53 -6.85
N GLU A 161 -33.22 19.29 -6.95
CA GLU A 161 -34.55 18.98 -7.48
C GLU A 161 -35.62 19.22 -6.38
N PRO A 162 -36.65 20.04 -6.65
CA PRO A 162 -37.70 20.40 -5.67
C PRO A 162 -38.69 19.27 -5.35
#